data_AF-A0AAW1JZJ7-F1
#
_entry.id   AF-A0AAW1JZJ7-F1
#
_cell.length_a   1.000
_cell.length_b   1.000
_cell.length_c   1.000
_cell.angle_alpha   90.00
_cell.angle_beta   90.00
_cell.angle_gamma   90.00
#
_symmetry.space_group_name_H-M   'P 1'
#
loop_
_entity.id
_entity.type
_entity.pdbx_description
1 polymer ?
#
loop_
_entity_poly.entity_id
_entity_poly.type
_entity_poly.pdbx_seq_one_letter_code
_entity_poly.pdbx_strand_id
1 'polypeptide(L)'
;MHNTEESDEGMKSAVKAVEEKTHTITKAARLHGIPYATLCDRLKKRYPSKKIKLVRKSVLNENQETELANHILKLSNMFYELTPSKMKQLAFEYAGANQLQITF
;
A
#
# COMPACT_ATOMS: atom_id res chain seq x y z
N MET A 1 21.06 11.41 13.27
CA MET A 1 20.20 11.99 14.32
C MET A 1 18.76 12.03 13.80
N HIS A 2 17.84 11.50 14.62
CA HIS A 2 16.38 11.73 14.66
C HIS A 2 15.45 10.99 13.68
N ASN A 3 15.01 9.81 14.14
CA ASN A 3 13.63 9.30 14.27
C ASN A 3 12.60 9.71 13.19
N THR A 4 12.25 8.77 12.30
CA THR A 4 11.19 8.92 11.28
C THR A 4 9.89 8.21 11.70
N GLU A 5 9.50 8.29 12.97
CA GLU A 5 8.25 7.67 13.45
C GLU A 5 7.14 8.70 13.78
N GLU A 6 7.45 10.00 13.82
CA GLU A 6 6.45 11.09 13.99
C GLU A 6 5.84 11.59 12.66
N SER A 7 6.15 10.95 11.54
CA SER A 7 5.96 11.54 10.20
C SER A 7 4.52 11.56 9.68
N ASP A 8 3.60 10.74 10.20
CA ASP A 8 2.24 10.65 9.63
C ASP A 8 1.22 11.54 10.33
N GLU A 9 1.30 11.70 11.65
CA GLU A 9 0.36 12.52 12.40
C GLU A 9 0.66 14.01 12.29
N GLY A 10 1.93 14.40 12.44
CA GLY A 10 2.37 15.79 12.24
C GLY A 10 2.06 16.29 10.83
N MET A 11 2.16 15.42 9.84
CA MET A 11 1.87 15.77 8.44
C MET A 11 0.37 15.88 8.16
N LYS A 12 -0.48 15.03 8.75
CA LYS A 12 -1.95 15.18 8.67
C LYS A 12 -2.40 16.51 9.27
N SER A 13 -1.87 16.86 10.44
CA SER A 13 -2.16 18.12 11.12
C SER A 13 -1.69 19.33 10.32
N ALA A 14 -0.50 19.28 9.74
CA ALA A 14 0.02 20.34 8.88
C ALA A 14 -0.81 20.55 7.62
N VAL A 15 -1.26 19.48 6.96
CA VAL A 15 -2.15 19.55 5.79
C VAL A 15 -3.50 20.16 6.18
N LYS A 16 -4.09 19.70 7.28
CA LYS A 16 -5.37 20.21 7.79
C LYS A 16 -5.31 21.70 8.12
N ALA A 17 -4.24 22.17 8.78
CA ALA A 17 -4.05 23.59 9.09
C ALA A 17 -3.92 24.49 7.85
N VAL A 18 -3.37 23.96 6.75
CA VAL A 18 -3.30 24.68 5.47
C VAL A 18 -4.65 24.64 4.74
N GLU A 19 -5.35 23.51 4.75
CA GLU A 19 -6.68 23.37 4.13
C GLU A 19 -7.72 24.25 4.84
N GLU A 20 -7.68 24.33 6.17
CA GLU A 20 -8.53 25.20 6.99
C GLU A 20 -8.11 26.69 6.94
N LYS A 21 -7.09 27.03 6.14
CA LYS A 21 -6.52 28.38 6.00
C LYS A 21 -6.09 29.04 7.31
N THR A 22 -5.90 28.26 8.39
CA THR A 22 -5.42 28.79 9.68
C THR A 22 -3.94 29.19 9.62
N HIS A 23 -3.16 28.52 8.76
CA HIS A 23 -1.72 28.77 8.62
C HIS A 23 -1.27 28.75 7.16
N THR A 24 -0.31 29.60 6.81
CA THR A 24 0.38 29.51 5.51
C THR A 24 1.26 28.26 5.46
N ILE A 25 1.52 27.72 4.26
CA ILE A 25 2.32 26.49 4.06
C ILE A 25 3.67 26.58 4.80
N THR A 26 4.34 27.73 4.73
CA THR A 26 5.62 27.98 5.40
C THR A 26 5.50 27.95 6.93
N LYS A 27 4.41 28.50 7.48
CA LYS A 27 4.16 28.54 8.93
C LYS A 27 3.78 27.15 9.46
N ALA A 28 2.93 26.42 8.74
CA ALA A 28 2.58 25.04 9.07
C ALA A 28 3.81 24.10 9.01
N ALA A 29 4.66 24.23 7.99
CA ALA A 29 5.90 23.46 7.86
C ALA A 29 6.85 23.67 9.04
N ARG A 30 7.05 24.93 9.47
CA ARG A 30 7.88 25.26 10.64
C ARG A 30 7.29 24.77 11.95
N LEU A 31 5.98 24.90 12.12
CA LEU A 31 5.28 24.50 13.35
C LEU A 31 5.34 22.98 13.59
N HIS A 32 5.22 22.21 12.51
CA HIS A 32 5.21 20.75 12.56
C HIS A 32 6.58 20.11 12.26
N GLY A 33 7.64 20.90 12.06
CA GLY A 33 8.98 20.38 11.80
C GLY A 33 9.14 19.63 10.47
N ILE A 34 8.28 19.90 9.48
CA ILE A 34 8.24 19.20 8.19
C ILE A 34 8.91 20.06 7.11
N PRO A 35 9.74 19.49 6.22
CA PRO A 35 10.30 20.24 5.11
C PRO A 35 9.20 20.84 4.22
N TYR A 36 9.36 22.11 3.85
CA TYR A 36 8.40 22.86 3.02
C TYR A 36 8.08 22.13 1.71
N ALA A 37 9.11 21.59 1.04
CA ALA A 37 8.95 20.83 -0.19
C ALA A 37 8.03 19.62 0.00
N THR A 38 8.22 18.87 1.09
CA THR A 38 7.41 17.68 1.41
C THR A 38 5.94 18.04 1.69
N LEU A 39 5.68 19.13 2.42
CA LEU A 39 4.31 19.61 2.65
C LEU A 39 3.64 20.07 1.35
N CYS A 40 4.40 20.79 0.49
CA CYS A 40 3.93 21.23 -0.80
C CYS A 40 3.59 20.06 -1.74
N ASP A 41 4.44 19.03 -1.78
CA ASP A 41 4.22 17.84 -2.60
C ASP A 41 3.01 17.03 -2.14
N ARG A 42 2.75 16.96 -0.83
CA ARG A 42 1.58 16.26 -0.27
C ARG A 42 0.29 17.04 -0.52
N LEU A 43 0.31 18.38 -0.46
CA LEU A 43 -0.82 19.23 -0.88
C LEU A 43 -1.10 19.13 -2.38
N LYS A 44 -0.05 19.05 -3.20
CA LYS A 44 -0.16 18.86 -4.65
C LYS A 44 -0.47 17.41 -5.06
N LYS A 45 -0.65 16.49 -4.10
CA LYS A 45 -0.91 15.06 -4.31
C LYS A 45 0.12 14.37 -5.22
N ARG A 46 1.35 14.88 -5.32
CA ARG A 46 2.41 14.25 -6.13
C ARG A 46 2.82 12.88 -5.58
N TYR A 47 2.66 12.69 -4.27
CA TYR A 47 2.83 11.41 -3.61
C TYR A 47 1.52 11.04 -2.91
N PRO A 48 0.97 9.83 -3.14
CA PRO A 48 -0.20 9.36 -2.41
C PRO A 48 0.12 9.27 -0.92
N SER A 49 -0.86 9.65 -0.08
CA SER A 49 -0.76 9.56 1.39
C SER A 49 -0.56 8.13 1.90
N LYS A 50 -0.84 7.13 1.05
CA LYS A 50 -0.60 5.72 1.33
C LYS A 50 0.88 5.42 1.05
N LYS A 51 1.56 4.77 2.00
CA LYS A 51 2.93 4.26 1.81
C LYS A 51 3.00 3.57 0.45
N ILE A 52 3.74 4.16 -0.50
CA ILE A 52 4.00 3.50 -1.77
C ILE A 52 4.84 2.28 -1.41
N LYS A 53 4.25 1.09 -1.55
CA LYS A 53 5.02 -0.14 -1.49
C LYS A 53 6.01 -0.06 -2.65
N LEU A 54 7.30 0.16 -2.37
CA LEU A 54 8.41 0.11 -3.33
C LEU A 54 8.64 -1.31 -3.89
N VAL A 55 7.69 -2.20 -3.66
CA VAL A 55 7.73 -3.61 -4.01
C VAL A 55 7.09 -3.78 -5.39
N ARG A 56 7.49 -4.82 -6.11
CA ARG A 56 6.89 -5.21 -7.39
C ARG A 56 5.36 -5.23 -7.24
N LYS A 57 4.65 -4.58 -8.17
CA LYS A 57 3.19 -4.60 -8.20
C LYS A 57 2.72 -6.06 -8.27
N SER A 58 1.76 -6.42 -7.42
CA SER A 58 1.17 -7.77 -7.48
C SER A 58 0.53 -7.97 -8.85
N VAL A 59 0.68 -9.17 -9.39
CA VAL A 59 0.02 -9.59 -10.64
C VAL A 59 -1.46 -9.86 -10.39
N LEU A 60 -1.81 -10.22 -9.16
CA LEU A 60 -3.18 -10.47 -8.72
C LEU A 60 -3.76 -9.22 -8.09
N ASN A 61 -5.03 -8.94 -8.38
CA ASN A 61 -5.79 -7.93 -7.65
C ASN A 61 -6.18 -8.43 -6.26
N GLU A 62 -6.45 -7.51 -5.32
CA GLU A 62 -6.80 -7.84 -3.92
C GLU A 62 -7.98 -8.82 -3.81
N ASN A 63 -8.99 -8.66 -4.68
CA ASN A 63 -10.14 -9.57 -4.74
C ASN A 63 -9.72 -10.98 -5.19
N GLN A 64 -8.83 -11.08 -6.18
CA GLN A 64 -8.35 -12.35 -6.72
C GLN A 64 -7.46 -13.09 -5.71
N GLU A 65 -6.60 -12.35 -4.99
CA GLU A 65 -5.82 -12.91 -3.89
C GLU A 65 -6.73 -13.47 -2.80
N THR A 66 -7.82 -12.77 -2.49
CA THR A 66 -8.81 -13.20 -1.48
C THR A 66 -9.55 -14.47 -1.92
N GLU A 67 -10.00 -14.53 -3.17
CA GLU A 67 -10.64 -15.72 -3.73
C GLU A 67 -9.71 -16.95 -3.70
N LEU A 68 -8.47 -16.77 -4.16
CA LEU A 68 -7.47 -17.84 -4.18
C LEU A 68 -7.13 -18.31 -2.76
N ALA A 69 -6.97 -17.39 -1.81
CA ALA A 69 -6.71 -17.71 -0.42
C ALA A 69 -7.86 -18.51 0.21
N ASN A 70 -9.11 -18.09 -0.03
CA ASN A 70 -10.29 -18.80 0.47
C ASN A 70 -10.39 -20.21 -0.13
N HIS A 71 -10.06 -20.37 -1.41
CA HIS A 71 -10.01 -21.68 -2.06
C HIS A 71 -8.95 -22.59 -1.44
N ILE A 72 -7.74 -22.07 -1.23
CA ILE A 72 -6.63 -22.78 -0.57
C ILE A 72 -7.00 -23.20 0.85
N LEU A 73 -7.61 -22.31 1.63
CA LEU A 73 -8.07 -22.61 3.00
C LEU A 73 -9.13 -23.71 3.01
N LYS A 74 -10.08 -23.67 2.06
CA LYS A 74 -11.09 -24.72 1.92
C LYS A 74 -10.46 -26.09 1.62
N LEU A 75 -9.47 -26.14 0.73
CA LEU A 75 -8.75 -27.37 0.41
C LEU A 75 -7.95 -27.88 1.62
N SER A 76 -7.28 -26.97 2.35
CA SER A 76 -6.54 -27.32 3.57
C SER A 76 -7.45 -27.93 4.64
N ASN A 77 -8.67 -27.40 4.81
CA ASN A 77 -9.65 -27.92 5.76
C ASN A 77 -10.24 -29.28 5.35
N MET A 78 -10.15 -29.64 4.06
CA MET A 78 -10.58 -30.94 3.54
C MET A 78 -9.47 -32.02 3.62
N PHE A 79 -8.42 -31.78 4.41
CA PHE A 79 -7.26 -32.69 4.56
C PHE A 79 -6.56 -33.03 3.25
N TYR A 80 -6.58 -32.13 2.26
CA TYR A 80 -5.71 -32.26 1.10
C TYR A 80 -4.25 -31.98 1.52
N GLU A 81 -3.32 -32.84 1.08
CA GLU A 81 -1.89 -32.60 1.22
C GLU A 81 -1.48 -31.38 0.37
N LEU A 82 -1.65 -30.19 0.94
CA LEU A 82 -1.38 -28.93 0.26
C LEU A 82 0.10 -28.56 0.38
N THR A 83 0.93 -29.24 -0.40
CA THR A 83 2.36 -28.94 -0.50
C THR A 83 2.58 -27.58 -1.18
N PRO A 84 3.61 -26.79 -0.82
CA PRO A 84 3.91 -25.51 -1.46
C PRO A 84 4.00 -25.58 -3.00
N SER A 85 4.48 -26.70 -3.55
CA SER A 85 4.51 -26.92 -5.00
C SER A 85 3.10 -26.95 -5.62
N LYS A 86 2.13 -27.56 -4.92
CA LYS A 86 0.74 -27.61 -5.39
C LYS A 86 0.05 -26.25 -5.28
N MET A 87 0.36 -25.48 -4.23
CA MET A 87 -0.11 -24.09 -4.12
C MET A 87 0.38 -23.23 -5.28
N LYS A 88 1.66 -23.34 -5.66
CA LYS A 88 2.21 -22.63 -6.82
C LYS A 88 1.54 -23.04 -8.13
N GLN A 89 1.29 -24.34 -8.30
CA GLN A 89 0.56 -24.86 -9.47
C GLN A 89 -0.86 -24.26 -9.54
N LEU A 90 -1.60 -24.28 -8.43
CA LEU A 90 -2.95 -23.71 -8.35
C LEU A 90 -2.95 -22.20 -8.66
N ALA A 91 -1.99 -21.45 -8.13
CA ALA A 91 -1.85 -20.03 -8.42
C ALA A 91 -1.55 -19.78 -9.92
N PHE A 92 -0.72 -20.61 -10.53
CA PHE A 92 -0.40 -20.53 -11.96
C PHE A 92 -1.63 -20.85 -12.84
N GLU A 93 -2.34 -21.92 -12.52
CA GLU A 93 -3.58 -22.32 -13.20
C GLU A 93 -4.67 -21.24 -13.05
N TYR A 94 -4.84 -20.70 -11.84
CA TYR A 94 -5.76 -19.60 -11.58
C TYR A 94 -5.42 -18.35 -12.41
N ALA A 95 -4.13 -18.00 -12.50
CA ALA A 95 -3.68 -16.87 -13.30
C ALA A 95 -3.92 -17.10 -14.81
N GLY A 96 -3.70 -18.32 -15.31
CA GLY A 96 -4.02 -18.70 -16.69
C GLY A 96 -5.52 -18.62 -16.99
N ALA A 97 -6.36 -19.12 -16.08
CA ALA A 97 -7.82 -19.06 -16.22
C ALA A 97 -8.36 -17.62 -16.22
N ASN A 98 -7.72 -16.73 -15.47
CA ASN A 98 -8.06 -15.31 -15.40
C ASN A 98 -7.35 -14.44 -16.46
N GLN A 99 -6.64 -15.06 -17.42
CA GLN A 99 -5.90 -14.36 -18.49
C GLN A 99 -4.92 -13.31 -17.98
N LEU A 100 -4.32 -13.55 -16.81
CA LEU A 100 -3.35 -12.64 -16.21
C LEU A 100 -2.01 -12.78 -16.93
N GLN A 101 -1.40 -11.64 -17.29
CA GLN A 101 -0.08 -11.60 -17.91
C GLN A 101 1.00 -11.92 -16.87
N ILE A 102 1.41 -13.18 -16.78
CA ILE A 102 2.50 -13.62 -15.91
C ILE A 102 3.82 -13.25 -16.59
N THR A 103 4.47 -12.20 -16.11
CA THR A 103 5.82 -11.83 -16.57
C THR A 103 6.86 -12.58 -15.74
N PHE A 104 7.53 -13.56 -16.36
CA PHE A 104 8.64 -14.32 -15.77
C PHE A 104 9.90 -13.45 -15.64
#